data_AF-A0A7V3PR63-F1
#
_entry.id   AF-A0A7V3PR63-F1
#
_cell.length_a   1.000
_cell.length_b   1.000
_cell.length_c   1.000
_cell.angle_alpha   90.00
_cell.angle_beta   90.00
_cell.angle_gamma   90.00
#
_symmetry.space_group_name_H-M   'P 1'
#
loop_
_entity.id
_entity.type
_entity.pdbx_description
1 polymer ?
#
loop_
_entity_poly.entity_id
_entity_poly.type
_entity_poly.pdbx_seq_one_letter_code
_entity_poly.pdbx_strand_id
1 'polypeptide(L)'
;MTSKERVKAAISFEPVDRLPTLWSILPGAIVRYGDALAEICRQYPDDFGTGGPDFRGWPNYELPPDYRVGEWTDIWGVTWRMAQDGIVGIPVTHPLADDEAFQTYQPPPRANPDEIRKQAEAIAASNPKHFVSAGGGNLFEVMQRLRGYDNLMMDLALDRPQAYRVRDLVKDYFLSFVREWCKYDCIDCIAYGDDWGTQRALIIHPDTWRRFFKPAYRELFAPAVKAG
;
A
#
# COMPACT_ATOMS: atom_id res chain seq x y z
N MET A 1 4.03 27.44 -7.66
CA MET A 1 2.85 26.55 -7.63
C MET A 1 2.77 25.90 -6.24
N THR A 2 1.57 25.60 -5.73
CA THR A 2 1.41 24.75 -4.54
C THR A 2 1.82 23.31 -4.85
N SER A 3 2.07 22.47 -3.84
CA SER A 3 2.40 21.05 -4.05
C SER A 3 1.26 20.31 -4.75
N LYS A 4 0.01 20.56 -4.36
CA LYS A 4 -1.19 20.04 -5.01
C LYS A 4 -1.27 20.45 -6.49
N GLU A 5 -1.11 21.74 -6.79
CA GLU A 5 -1.08 22.24 -8.18
C GLU A 5 0.03 21.57 -9.00
N ARG A 6 1.23 21.44 -8.43
CA ARG A 6 2.38 20.83 -9.08
C ARG A 6 2.15 19.36 -9.42
N VAL A 7 1.64 18.57 -8.48
CA VAL A 7 1.35 17.15 -8.74
C VAL A 7 0.25 17.02 -9.80
N LYS A 8 -0.84 17.79 -9.71
CA LYS A 8 -1.94 17.77 -10.69
C LYS A 8 -1.47 18.16 -12.10
N ALA A 9 -0.64 19.19 -12.22
CA ALA A 9 -0.05 19.59 -13.50
C ALA A 9 0.87 18.49 -14.06
N ALA A 10 1.76 17.92 -13.23
CA ALA A 10 2.69 16.88 -13.66
C ALA A 10 1.99 15.62 -14.18
N ILE A 11 0.97 15.10 -13.48
CA ILE A 11 0.23 13.90 -13.93
C ILE A 11 -0.62 14.17 -15.17
N SER A 12 -0.92 15.44 -15.44
CA SER A 12 -1.63 15.90 -16.64
C SER A 12 -0.68 16.27 -17.78
N PHE A 13 0.63 16.05 -17.61
CA PHE A 13 1.67 16.41 -18.58
C PHE A 13 1.75 17.92 -18.90
N GLU A 14 1.38 18.76 -17.95
CA GLU A 14 1.46 20.22 -18.06
C GLU A 14 2.79 20.75 -17.49
N PRO A 15 3.26 21.95 -17.91
CA PRO A 15 4.46 22.57 -17.36
C PRO A 15 4.40 22.79 -15.84
N VAL A 16 5.52 22.52 -15.16
CA VAL A 16 5.68 22.67 -13.71
C VAL A 16 6.90 23.53 -13.36
N ASP A 17 6.89 24.17 -12.19
CA ASP A 17 8.01 24.96 -11.67
C ASP A 17 9.20 24.08 -11.22
N ARG A 18 8.93 22.84 -10.81
CA ARG A 18 9.90 21.75 -10.60
C ARG A 18 9.19 20.39 -10.66
N LEU A 19 9.94 19.30 -10.78
CA LEU A 19 9.36 17.96 -10.65
C LEU A 19 8.78 17.76 -9.23
N PRO A 20 7.57 17.20 -9.10
CA PRO A 20 7.03 16.83 -7.79
C PRO A 20 7.82 15.66 -7.19
N THR A 21 7.93 15.66 -5.87
CA THR A 21 8.72 14.67 -5.12
C THR A 21 7.87 13.95 -4.10
N LEU A 22 8.00 12.63 -4.04
CA LEU A 22 7.42 11.75 -3.03
C LEU A 22 8.54 10.97 -2.36
N TRP A 23 8.54 10.92 -1.03
CA TRP A 23 9.48 10.09 -0.27
C TRP A 23 8.86 8.76 0.17
N SER A 24 9.58 7.67 -0.05
CA SER A 24 9.32 6.36 0.56
C SER A 24 10.59 5.91 1.27
N ILE A 25 10.63 6.10 2.59
CA ILE A 25 11.84 5.94 3.41
C ILE A 25 11.56 4.91 4.49
N LEU A 26 12.41 3.89 4.57
CA LEU A 26 12.35 2.91 5.64
C LEU A 26 12.91 3.49 6.95
N PRO A 27 12.38 3.09 8.12
CA PRO A 27 12.88 3.54 9.42
C PRO A 27 14.39 3.32 9.61
N GLY A 28 14.96 2.26 9.04
CA GLY A 28 16.39 1.98 9.12
C GLY A 28 17.26 3.05 8.45
N ALA A 29 16.76 3.75 7.43
CA ALA A 29 17.45 4.87 6.82
C ALA A 29 17.46 6.10 7.75
N ILE A 30 16.36 6.34 8.49
CA ILE A 30 16.29 7.41 9.50
C ILE A 30 17.32 7.14 10.60
N VAL A 31 17.32 5.93 11.18
CA VAL A 31 18.25 5.53 12.23
C VAL A 31 19.71 5.62 11.78
N ARG A 32 20.00 5.23 10.53
CA ARG A 32 21.37 5.19 9.99
C ARG A 32 21.91 6.58 9.60
N TYR A 33 21.09 7.42 8.98
CA TYR A 33 21.54 8.64 8.33
C TYR A 33 21.08 9.94 8.99
N GLY A 34 20.01 9.89 9.81
CA GLY A 34 19.62 11.00 10.67
C GLY A 34 19.56 12.36 9.97
N ASP A 35 20.34 13.31 10.49
CA ASP A 35 20.41 14.69 10.01
C ASP A 35 20.82 14.80 8.53
N ALA A 36 21.66 13.88 8.03
CA ALA A 36 22.06 13.89 6.62
C ALA A 36 20.88 13.58 5.69
N LEU A 37 20.01 12.64 6.10
CA LEU A 37 18.78 12.35 5.38
C LEU A 37 17.78 13.50 5.52
N ALA A 38 17.72 14.12 6.71
CA ALA A 38 16.86 15.27 6.95
C ALA A 38 17.24 16.48 6.08
N GLU A 39 18.54 16.73 5.87
CA GLU A 39 19.02 17.76 4.94
C GLU A 39 18.53 17.52 3.51
N ILE A 40 18.66 16.28 3.01
CA ILE A 40 18.18 15.93 1.65
C ILE A 40 16.67 16.16 1.55
N CYS A 41 15.89 15.75 2.55
CA CYS A 41 14.45 15.93 2.54
C CYS A 41 14.04 17.42 2.64
N ARG A 42 14.84 18.26 3.31
CA ARG A 42 14.63 19.72 3.33
C ARG A 42 14.97 20.36 1.98
N GLN A 43 16.03 19.88 1.33
CA GLN A 43 16.44 20.37 0.01
C GLN A 43 15.41 20.00 -1.08
N TYR A 44 14.75 18.85 -0.94
CA TYR A 44 13.75 18.33 -1.87
C TYR A 44 12.45 17.96 -1.11
N PRO A 45 11.59 18.96 -0.80
CA PRO A 45 10.42 18.76 0.04
C PRO A 45 9.35 17.89 -0.63
N ASP A 46 8.67 17.07 0.18
CA ASP A 46 7.56 16.23 -0.26
C ASP A 46 6.37 17.05 -0.77
N ASP A 47 5.73 16.59 -1.85
CA ASP A 47 4.53 17.22 -2.42
C ASP A 47 3.22 16.49 -2.09
N PHE A 48 3.30 15.29 -1.51
CA PHE A 48 2.18 14.36 -1.35
C PHE A 48 1.61 14.33 0.07
N GLY A 49 2.17 15.13 0.99
CA GLY A 49 1.69 15.20 2.36
C GLY A 49 1.70 13.87 3.09
N THR A 50 2.47 12.89 2.62
CA THR A 50 2.66 11.57 3.23
C THR A 50 3.45 11.65 4.55
N GLY A 51 3.70 12.88 5.02
CA GLY A 51 4.48 13.18 6.22
C GLY A 51 5.99 13.23 5.95
N GLY A 52 6.45 12.91 4.74
CA GLY A 52 7.86 12.64 4.51
C GLY A 52 8.37 11.54 5.46
N PRO A 53 9.69 11.38 5.62
CA PRO A 53 10.22 10.59 6.72
C PRO A 53 9.79 11.19 8.06
N ASP A 54 9.17 10.37 8.90
CA ASP A 54 8.80 10.78 10.25
C ASP A 54 10.05 10.90 11.13
N PHE A 55 10.65 12.08 11.17
CA PHE A 55 11.76 12.37 12.07
C PHE A 55 11.31 12.64 13.52
N ARG A 56 10.01 12.50 13.87
CA ARG A 56 9.56 12.69 15.26
C ARG A 56 10.29 11.70 16.15
N GLY A 57 10.86 12.22 17.24
CA GLY A 57 11.65 11.42 18.17
C GLY A 57 13.14 11.33 17.81
N TRP A 58 13.60 11.74 16.63
CA TRP A 58 15.05 11.81 16.33
C TRP A 58 15.77 12.76 17.32
N PRO A 59 16.95 12.38 17.88
CA PRO A 59 17.75 11.18 17.62
C PRO A 59 17.32 9.89 18.35
N ASN A 60 16.36 9.97 19.27
CA ASN A 60 15.81 8.84 20.02
C ASN A 60 14.63 8.17 19.30
N TYR A 61 14.73 8.02 17.97
CA TYR A 61 13.65 7.47 17.17
C TYR A 61 13.38 6.01 17.57
N GLU A 62 12.16 5.72 18.00
CA GLU A 62 11.76 4.35 18.35
C GLU A 62 11.21 3.62 17.13
N LEU A 63 11.84 2.49 16.79
CA LEU A 63 11.37 1.65 15.71
C LEU A 63 9.98 1.08 16.04
N PRO A 64 9.02 1.09 15.09
CA PRO A 64 7.78 0.35 15.21
C PRO A 64 8.04 -1.17 15.38
N PRO A 65 7.15 -1.93 16.05
CA PRO A 65 7.35 -3.36 16.29
C PRO A 65 7.58 -4.19 15.02
N ASP A 66 6.91 -3.84 13.93
CA ASP A 66 6.99 -4.45 12.59
C ASP A 66 8.30 -4.13 11.84
N TYR A 67 9.18 -3.33 12.45
CA TYR A 67 10.54 -3.04 11.96
C TYR A 67 11.63 -3.40 12.97
N ARG A 68 11.30 -4.09 14.08
CA ARG A 68 12.30 -4.58 15.04
C ARG A 68 12.67 -6.02 14.74
N VAL A 69 13.93 -6.39 14.95
CA VAL A 69 14.40 -7.78 14.81
C VAL A 69 13.50 -8.72 15.61
N GLY A 70 13.08 -9.80 14.96
CA GLY A 70 12.20 -10.80 15.55
C GLY A 70 11.03 -11.13 14.64
N GLU A 71 9.94 -11.59 15.25
CA GLU A 71 8.72 -11.95 14.56
C GLU A 71 7.56 -11.04 14.99
N TRP A 72 6.74 -10.65 14.01
CA TRP A 72 5.54 -9.87 14.21
C TRP A 72 4.42 -10.40 13.33
N THR A 73 3.21 -10.52 13.85
CA THR A 73 2.04 -10.99 13.08
C THR A 73 1.14 -9.83 12.73
N ASP A 74 0.85 -9.68 11.45
CA ASP A 74 0.04 -8.58 10.93
C ASP A 74 -1.47 -8.81 11.10
N ILE A 75 -2.27 -7.82 10.70
CA ILE A 75 -3.73 -7.86 10.80
C ILE A 75 -4.36 -8.99 9.97
N TRP A 76 -3.66 -9.53 8.97
CA TRP A 76 -4.10 -10.62 8.13
C TRP A 76 -3.79 -11.98 8.73
N GLY A 77 -3.04 -12.03 9.84
CA GLY A 77 -2.54 -13.24 10.47
C GLY A 77 -1.23 -13.75 9.86
N VAL A 78 -0.56 -12.97 9.01
CA VAL A 78 0.74 -13.33 8.43
C VAL A 78 1.83 -12.98 9.42
N THR A 79 2.65 -13.96 9.79
CA THR A 79 3.85 -13.72 10.60
C THR A 79 5.00 -13.32 9.69
N TRP A 80 5.64 -12.21 10.03
CA TRP A 80 6.79 -11.63 9.37
C TRP A 80 8.01 -11.79 10.25
N ARG A 81 9.16 -12.09 9.63
CA ARG A 81 10.45 -12.12 10.30
C ARG A 81 11.33 -10.98 9.80
N MET A 82 11.70 -10.09 10.71
CA MET A 82 12.64 -9.01 10.46
C MET A 82 14.03 -9.47 10.88
N ALA A 83 14.94 -9.59 9.90
CA ALA A 83 16.33 -10.00 10.15
C ALA A 83 17.22 -8.86 10.66
N GLN A 84 16.80 -7.61 10.43
CA GLN A 84 17.53 -6.41 10.79
C GLN A 84 16.55 -5.29 11.18
N ASP A 85 16.91 -4.55 12.23
CA ASP A 85 16.18 -3.38 12.68
C ASP A 85 16.05 -2.32 11.57
N GLY A 86 14.85 -1.76 11.44
CA GLY A 86 14.52 -0.71 10.50
C GLY A 86 14.35 -1.17 9.05
N ILE A 87 14.43 -2.48 8.77
CA ILE A 87 14.24 -3.08 7.45
C ILE A 87 12.96 -3.92 7.45
N VAL A 88 12.22 -3.90 6.34
CA VAL A 88 11.00 -4.70 6.17
C VAL A 88 11.30 -6.19 6.32
N GLY A 89 10.40 -6.91 6.99
CA GLY A 89 10.51 -8.34 7.18
C GLY A 89 10.16 -9.16 5.94
N ILE A 90 10.35 -10.47 6.04
CA ILE A 90 9.88 -11.47 5.08
C ILE A 90 8.75 -12.29 5.71
N PRO A 91 7.68 -12.62 4.97
CA PRO A 91 6.62 -13.47 5.51
C PRO A 91 7.16 -14.89 5.73
N VAL A 92 6.86 -15.48 6.88
CA VAL A 92 7.28 -16.82 7.28
C VAL A 92 6.11 -17.77 7.57
N THR A 93 4.89 -17.24 7.70
CA THR A 93 3.65 -18.03 7.77
C THR A 93 2.60 -17.49 6.80
N HIS A 94 1.66 -18.34 6.38
CA HIS A 94 0.65 -18.03 5.38
C HIS A 94 -0.71 -18.59 5.84
N PRO A 95 -1.67 -17.77 6.30
CA PRO A 95 -2.94 -18.22 6.88
C PRO A 95 -3.81 -19.10 5.97
N LEU A 96 -3.61 -19.00 4.66
CA LEU A 96 -4.35 -19.73 3.63
C LEU A 96 -3.44 -20.71 2.86
N ALA A 97 -2.32 -21.13 3.45
CA ALA A 97 -1.43 -22.13 2.85
C ALA A 97 -2.21 -23.41 2.49
N ASP A 98 -3.05 -23.89 3.41
CA ASP A 98 -3.88 -25.07 3.25
C ASP A 98 -5.28 -24.72 2.75
N ASP A 99 -5.87 -25.62 1.96
CA ASP A 99 -7.19 -25.39 1.36
C ASP A 99 -8.31 -25.39 2.41
N GLU A 100 -8.16 -26.19 3.47
CA GLU A 100 -9.10 -26.31 4.59
C GLU A 100 -9.20 -24.99 5.36
N ALA A 101 -8.13 -24.20 5.41
CA ALA A 101 -8.10 -22.92 6.13
C ALA A 101 -9.13 -21.91 5.59
N PHE A 102 -9.52 -22.02 4.30
CA PHE A 102 -10.55 -21.17 3.71
C PHE A 102 -11.96 -21.36 4.32
N GLN A 103 -12.19 -22.41 5.10
CA GLN A 103 -13.47 -22.67 5.76
C GLN A 103 -13.61 -21.90 7.08
N THR A 104 -12.48 -21.61 7.73
CA THR A 104 -12.44 -21.05 9.10
C THR A 104 -11.75 -19.69 9.16
N TYR A 105 -10.98 -19.32 8.13
CA TYR A 105 -10.27 -18.05 8.08
C TYR A 105 -11.24 -16.85 8.12
N GLN A 106 -10.93 -15.90 9.00
CA GLN A 106 -11.64 -14.63 9.10
C GLN A 106 -10.73 -13.50 8.63
N PRO A 107 -11.10 -12.77 7.56
CA PRO A 107 -10.31 -11.61 7.15
C PRO A 107 -10.39 -10.49 8.20
N PRO A 108 -9.43 -9.55 8.20
CA PRO A 108 -9.51 -8.38 9.05
C PRO A 108 -10.81 -7.58 8.80
N PRO A 109 -11.28 -6.81 9.79
CA PRO A 109 -12.46 -5.97 9.64
C PRO A 109 -12.35 -5.04 8.43
N ARG A 110 -13.47 -4.89 7.70
CA ARG A 110 -13.61 -3.91 6.61
C ARG A 110 -13.53 -2.48 7.16
N ALA A 111 -13.44 -1.50 6.26
CA ALA A 111 -13.36 -0.09 6.61
C ALA A 111 -14.45 0.32 7.62
N ASN A 112 -14.02 0.98 8.71
CA ASN A 112 -14.91 1.59 9.69
C ASN A 112 -15.16 3.07 9.30
N PRO A 113 -16.39 3.44 8.90
CA PRO A 113 -16.68 4.80 8.43
C PRO A 113 -16.35 5.90 9.47
N ASP A 114 -16.48 5.62 10.76
CA ASP A 114 -16.17 6.59 11.81
C ASP A 114 -14.66 6.84 11.94
N GLU A 115 -13.84 5.80 11.78
CA GLU A 115 -12.38 5.92 11.79
C GLU A 115 -11.89 6.64 10.54
N ILE A 116 -12.43 6.29 9.36
CA ILE A 116 -12.09 6.96 8.10
C ILE A 116 -12.50 8.43 8.15
N ARG A 117 -13.69 8.76 8.69
CA ARG A 117 -14.12 10.15 8.88
C ARG A 117 -13.13 10.93 9.74
N LYS A 118 -12.73 10.40 10.90
CA LYS A 118 -11.77 11.07 11.79
C LYS A 118 -10.42 11.30 11.11
N GLN A 119 -9.95 10.32 10.33
CA GLN A 119 -8.72 10.48 9.55
C GLN A 119 -8.87 11.55 8.46
N ALA A 120 -9.97 11.54 7.72
CA ALA A 120 -10.26 12.54 6.70
C ALA A 120 -10.36 13.97 7.29
N GLU A 121 -10.99 14.13 8.46
CA GLU A 121 -11.05 15.40 9.20
C GLU A 121 -9.66 15.87 9.62
N ALA A 122 -8.80 14.98 10.13
CA ALA A 122 -7.43 15.31 10.50
C ALA A 122 -6.58 15.70 9.28
N ILE A 123 -6.74 14.99 8.15
CA ILE A 123 -6.10 15.31 6.87
C ILE A 123 -6.57 16.69 6.39
N ALA A 124 -7.87 16.96 6.39
CA ALA A 124 -8.43 18.24 5.95
C ALA A 124 -7.95 19.42 6.82
N ALA A 125 -7.78 19.18 8.13
CA ALA A 125 -7.25 20.16 9.08
C ALA A 125 -5.74 20.38 8.98
N SER A 126 -5.00 19.52 8.25
CA SER A 126 -3.54 19.58 8.13
C SER A 126 -3.08 20.64 7.11
N ASN A 127 -2.28 20.27 6.11
CA ASN A 127 -1.77 21.20 5.09
C ASN A 127 -2.57 21.08 3.78
N PRO A 128 -3.51 22.02 3.49
CA PRO A 128 -4.35 21.96 2.29
C PRO A 128 -3.57 22.15 0.98
N LYS A 129 -2.28 22.50 1.05
CA LYS A 129 -1.41 22.71 -0.12
C LYS A 129 -0.74 21.44 -0.62
N HIS A 130 -0.75 20.34 0.13
CA HIS A 130 -0.21 19.05 -0.31
C HIS A 130 -1.21 18.26 -1.15
N PHE A 131 -0.71 17.37 -2.01
CA PHE A 131 -1.50 16.44 -2.80
C PHE A 131 -1.76 15.17 -1.99
N VAL A 132 -2.98 14.94 -1.51
CA VAL A 132 -3.23 13.83 -0.58
C VAL A 132 -3.58 12.55 -1.32
N SER A 133 -2.84 11.48 -1.03
CA SER A 133 -3.14 10.14 -1.56
C SER A 133 -3.61 9.20 -0.45
N ALA A 134 -4.75 8.55 -0.64
CA ALA A 134 -5.18 7.42 0.19
C ALA A 134 -4.77 6.08 -0.44
N GLY A 135 -4.55 5.06 0.37
CA GLY A 135 -4.18 3.72 -0.09
C GLY A 135 -5.38 2.96 -0.66
N GLY A 136 -5.26 2.50 -1.91
CA GLY A 136 -6.23 1.67 -2.63
C GLY A 136 -5.93 0.17 -2.58
N GLY A 137 -4.74 -0.21 -2.12
CA GLY A 137 -4.36 -1.59 -1.84
C GLY A 137 -3.34 -2.20 -2.80
N ASN A 138 -2.94 -3.42 -2.44
CA ASN A 138 -1.98 -4.26 -3.13
C ASN A 138 -2.50 -5.70 -3.22
N LEU A 139 -3.28 -5.95 -4.26
CA LEU A 139 -4.09 -7.15 -4.41
C LEU A 139 -3.20 -8.39 -4.57
N PHE A 140 -2.25 -8.35 -5.50
CA PHE A 140 -1.42 -9.50 -5.82
C PHE A 140 -0.43 -9.80 -4.70
N GLU A 141 0.20 -8.78 -4.12
CA GLU A 141 1.10 -8.96 -3.00
C GLU A 141 0.38 -9.53 -1.78
N VAL A 142 -0.79 -9.00 -1.39
CA VAL A 142 -1.55 -9.55 -0.24
C VAL A 142 -1.98 -10.99 -0.50
N MET A 143 -2.38 -11.32 -1.73
CA MET A 143 -2.65 -12.71 -2.10
C MET A 143 -1.42 -13.62 -1.88
N GLN A 144 -0.22 -13.18 -2.25
CA GLN A 144 1.01 -13.95 -2.07
C GLN A 144 1.30 -14.24 -0.59
N ARG A 145 1.15 -13.26 0.30
CA ARG A 145 1.40 -13.42 1.74
C ARG A 145 0.31 -14.25 2.42
N LEU A 146 -0.94 -14.20 1.96
CA LEU A 146 -2.00 -15.02 2.51
C LEU A 146 -1.86 -16.49 2.13
N ARG A 147 -1.65 -16.75 0.82
CA ARG A 147 -1.66 -18.12 0.25
C ARG A 147 -0.29 -18.79 0.27
N GLY A 148 0.78 -18.00 0.35
CA GLY A 148 2.15 -18.44 0.03
C GLY A 148 2.41 -18.31 -1.47
N TYR A 149 3.63 -17.90 -1.83
CA TYR A 149 4.01 -17.59 -3.21
C TYR A 149 3.80 -18.81 -4.14
N ASP A 150 4.39 -19.95 -3.80
CA ASP A 150 4.33 -21.15 -4.64
C ASP A 150 2.90 -21.68 -4.82
N ASN A 151 2.13 -21.76 -3.74
CA ASN A 151 0.73 -22.18 -3.77
C ASN A 151 -0.11 -21.24 -4.64
N LEU A 152 0.08 -19.92 -4.51
CA LEU A 152 -0.63 -18.95 -5.35
C LEU A 152 -0.24 -19.09 -6.82
N MET A 153 1.05 -19.27 -7.13
CA MET A 153 1.51 -19.46 -8.50
C MET A 153 0.91 -20.72 -9.12
N MET A 154 0.88 -21.82 -8.36
CA MET A 154 0.26 -23.07 -8.76
C MET A 154 -1.25 -22.92 -8.97
N ASP A 155 -1.95 -22.22 -8.07
CA ASP A 155 -3.38 -21.97 -8.23
C ASP A 155 -3.70 -21.14 -9.47
N LEU A 156 -2.91 -20.12 -9.76
CA LEU A 156 -3.07 -19.29 -10.96
C LEU A 156 -2.76 -20.07 -12.24
N ALA A 157 -1.71 -20.90 -12.24
CA ALA A 157 -1.33 -21.72 -13.39
C ALA A 157 -2.38 -22.80 -13.70
N LEU A 158 -2.97 -23.40 -12.67
CA LEU A 158 -3.97 -24.46 -12.78
C LEU A 158 -5.42 -23.95 -12.78
N ASP A 159 -5.61 -22.62 -12.76
CA ASP A 159 -6.92 -21.95 -12.70
C ASP A 159 -7.82 -22.47 -11.55
N ARG A 160 -7.21 -22.68 -10.38
CA ARG A 160 -7.87 -23.25 -9.21
C ARG A 160 -8.84 -22.26 -8.56
N PRO A 161 -10.00 -22.71 -8.04
CA PRO A 161 -10.98 -21.84 -7.38
C PRO A 161 -10.41 -21.09 -6.16
N GLN A 162 -9.37 -21.64 -5.51
CA GLN A 162 -8.67 -21.04 -4.37
C GLN A 162 -8.08 -19.67 -4.71
N ALA A 163 -7.51 -19.50 -5.92
CA ALA A 163 -7.00 -18.21 -6.39
C ALA A 163 -8.13 -17.16 -6.38
N TYR A 164 -9.29 -17.51 -6.92
CA TYR A 164 -10.45 -16.60 -6.97
C TYR A 164 -10.96 -16.26 -5.56
N ARG A 165 -11.00 -17.25 -4.65
CA ARG A 165 -11.42 -17.02 -3.26
C ARG A 165 -10.50 -16.04 -2.54
N VAL A 166 -9.17 -16.21 -2.64
CA VAL A 166 -8.23 -15.26 -2.00
C VAL A 166 -8.27 -13.89 -2.69
N ARG A 167 -8.38 -13.83 -4.02
CA ARG A 167 -8.55 -12.57 -4.76
C ARG A 167 -9.76 -11.79 -4.27
N ASP A 168 -10.91 -12.42 -4.22
CA ASP A 168 -12.17 -11.74 -3.89
C ASP A 168 -12.18 -11.29 -2.43
N LEU A 169 -11.61 -12.09 -1.52
CA LEU A 169 -11.42 -11.70 -0.12
C LEU A 169 -10.58 -10.43 0.02
N VAL A 170 -9.41 -10.38 -0.64
CA VAL A 170 -8.50 -9.23 -0.57
C VAL A 170 -9.09 -8.01 -1.28
N LYS A 171 -9.68 -8.22 -2.47
CA LYS A 171 -10.35 -7.18 -3.24
C LYS A 171 -11.48 -6.53 -2.44
N ASP A 172 -12.35 -7.32 -1.82
CA ASP A 172 -13.48 -6.82 -1.04
C ASP A 172 -13.05 -6.00 0.17
N TYR A 173 -11.96 -6.41 0.82
CA TYR A 173 -11.34 -5.64 1.89
C TYR A 173 -10.95 -4.26 1.38
N PHE A 174 -10.07 -4.18 0.37
CA PHE A 174 -9.60 -2.89 -0.16
C PHE A 174 -10.72 -2.03 -0.75
N LEU A 175 -11.66 -2.65 -1.46
CA LEU A 175 -12.81 -1.95 -2.03
C LEU A 175 -13.65 -1.25 -0.95
N SER A 176 -13.74 -1.82 0.26
CA SER A 176 -14.43 -1.16 1.38
C SER A 176 -13.74 0.15 1.78
N PHE A 177 -12.40 0.17 1.86
CA PHE A 177 -11.64 1.38 2.17
C PHE A 177 -11.70 2.41 1.05
N VAL A 178 -11.52 1.98 -0.20
CA VAL A 178 -11.58 2.88 -1.37
C VAL A 178 -12.94 3.59 -1.42
N ARG A 179 -14.04 2.87 -1.18
CA ARG A 179 -15.39 3.47 -1.16
C ARG A 179 -15.58 4.50 -0.05
N GLU A 180 -15.00 4.28 1.12
CA GLU A 180 -15.06 5.27 2.20
C GLU A 180 -14.19 6.48 1.90
N TRP A 181 -12.94 6.28 1.44
CA TRP A 181 -12.04 7.39 1.08
C TRP A 181 -12.60 8.30 -0.01
N CYS A 182 -13.27 7.74 -1.02
CA CYS A 182 -13.86 8.50 -2.12
C CYS A 182 -15.02 9.42 -1.71
N LYS A 183 -15.46 9.41 -0.44
CA LYS A 183 -16.50 10.31 0.07
C LYS A 183 -15.97 11.67 0.52
N TYR A 184 -14.65 11.87 0.55
CA TYR A 184 -14.01 13.03 1.17
C TYR A 184 -13.16 13.80 0.16
N ASP A 185 -13.47 15.09 -0.03
CA ASP A 185 -12.77 15.99 -0.96
C ASP A 185 -11.32 16.30 -0.57
N CYS A 186 -10.92 15.95 0.67
CA CYS A 186 -9.55 16.10 1.13
C CYS A 186 -8.60 15.07 0.51
N ILE A 187 -9.11 14.04 -0.17
CA ILE A 187 -8.33 13.00 -0.86
C ILE A 187 -8.26 13.36 -2.35
N ASP A 188 -7.05 13.57 -2.88
CA ASP A 188 -6.83 13.90 -4.30
C ASP A 188 -6.60 12.66 -5.18
N CYS A 189 -6.20 11.53 -4.58
CA CYS A 189 -5.88 10.31 -5.31
C CYS A 189 -6.10 9.06 -4.45
N ILE A 190 -6.45 7.96 -5.10
CA ILE A 190 -6.34 6.62 -4.54
C ILE A 190 -5.15 5.92 -5.20
N ALA A 191 -4.09 5.64 -4.43
CA ALA A 191 -2.88 5.00 -4.92
C ALA A 191 -2.93 3.48 -4.71
N TYR A 192 -2.60 2.74 -5.77
CA TYR A 192 -2.50 1.28 -5.76
C TYR A 192 -1.05 0.88 -6.03
N GLY A 193 -0.62 -0.27 -5.52
CA GLY A 193 0.72 -0.79 -5.77
C GLY A 193 0.69 -2.31 -5.89
N ASP A 194 1.48 -2.88 -6.79
CA ASP A 194 1.72 -4.32 -6.86
C ASP A 194 2.96 -4.58 -7.72
N ASP A 195 3.82 -5.48 -7.25
CA ASP A 195 5.03 -5.86 -7.97
C ASP A 195 4.75 -7.00 -8.95
N TRP A 196 4.72 -6.65 -10.23
CA TRP A 196 4.43 -7.57 -11.33
C TRP A 196 5.67 -8.07 -12.06
N GLY A 197 6.80 -7.40 -11.89
CA GLY A 197 8.02 -7.63 -12.66
C GLY A 197 9.02 -8.52 -11.93
N THR A 198 9.63 -9.42 -12.68
CA THR A 198 10.96 -9.97 -12.36
C THR A 198 12.03 -9.12 -13.05
N GLN A 199 13.30 -9.51 -12.90
CA GLN A 199 14.42 -8.87 -13.61
C GLN A 199 14.32 -8.94 -15.15
N ARG A 200 13.49 -9.85 -15.71
CA ARG A 200 13.47 -10.12 -17.17
C ARG A 200 12.08 -10.10 -17.81
N ALA A 201 11.04 -10.37 -17.04
CA ALA A 201 9.66 -10.50 -17.54
C ALA A 201 8.64 -10.32 -16.41
N LEU A 202 7.36 -10.29 -16.76
CA LEU A 202 6.28 -10.35 -15.76
C LEU A 202 6.29 -11.70 -15.02
N ILE A 203 5.92 -11.69 -13.74
CA ILE A 203 5.72 -12.89 -12.91
C ILE A 203 4.56 -13.72 -13.45
N ILE A 204 3.47 -13.06 -13.86
CA ILE A 204 2.27 -13.69 -14.38
C ILE A 204 2.18 -13.47 -15.89
N HIS A 205 1.86 -14.53 -16.64
CA HIS A 205 1.65 -14.42 -18.08
C HIS A 205 0.56 -13.37 -18.39
N PRO A 206 0.76 -12.47 -19.37
CA PRO A 206 -0.18 -11.39 -19.67
C PRO A 206 -1.64 -11.84 -19.86
N ASP A 207 -1.87 -13.02 -20.45
CA ASP A 207 -3.22 -13.53 -20.68
C ASP A 207 -3.91 -13.99 -19.39
N THR A 208 -3.18 -14.65 -18.50
CA THR A 208 -3.65 -14.96 -17.13
C THR A 208 -3.96 -13.67 -16.39
N TRP A 209 -3.10 -12.65 -16.51
CA TRP A 209 -3.32 -11.35 -15.89
C TRP A 209 -4.62 -10.69 -16.37
N ARG A 210 -4.84 -10.66 -17.70
CA ARG A 210 -6.05 -10.08 -18.30
C ARG A 210 -7.33 -10.82 -17.91
N ARG A 211 -7.26 -12.15 -17.77
CA ARG A 211 -8.41 -12.97 -17.37
C ARG A 211 -8.72 -12.83 -15.89
N PHE A 212 -7.70 -12.87 -15.03
CA PHE A 212 -7.86 -13.04 -13.59
C PHE A 212 -7.83 -11.72 -12.80
N PHE A 213 -6.80 -10.89 -13.04
CA PHE A 213 -6.52 -9.69 -12.24
C PHE A 213 -7.17 -8.44 -12.79
N LYS A 214 -7.14 -8.23 -14.12
CA LYS A 214 -7.72 -7.05 -14.77
C LYS A 214 -9.18 -6.76 -14.37
N PRO A 215 -10.11 -7.74 -14.33
CA PRO A 215 -11.47 -7.45 -13.87
C PRO A 215 -11.53 -7.02 -12.40
N ALA A 216 -10.72 -7.63 -11.52
CA ALA A 216 -10.68 -7.26 -10.10
C ALA A 216 -10.12 -5.85 -9.89
N TYR A 217 -9.06 -5.45 -10.61
CA TYR A 217 -8.58 -4.06 -10.57
C TYR A 217 -9.60 -3.07 -11.12
N ARG A 218 -10.31 -3.43 -12.19
CA ARG A 218 -11.38 -2.57 -12.71
C ARG A 218 -12.44 -2.30 -11.64
N GLU A 219 -12.83 -3.31 -10.87
CA GLU A 219 -13.76 -3.14 -9.75
C GLU A 219 -13.17 -2.30 -8.62
N LEU A 220 -11.89 -2.50 -8.27
CA LEU A 220 -11.19 -1.70 -7.27
C LEU A 220 -11.10 -0.22 -7.67
N PHE A 221 -10.83 0.06 -8.94
CA PHE A 221 -10.63 1.42 -9.44
C PHE A 221 -11.95 2.16 -9.68
N ALA A 222 -13.05 1.44 -9.89
CA ALA A 222 -14.33 2.02 -10.28
C ALA A 222 -14.85 3.13 -9.35
N PRO A 223 -14.76 3.05 -8.00
CA PRO A 223 -15.22 4.13 -7.14
C PRO A 223 -14.39 5.42 -7.31
N ALA A 224 -13.07 5.29 -7.44
CA ALA A 224 -12.18 6.44 -7.65
C ALA A 224 -12.47 7.10 -9.01
N VAL A 225 -12.56 6.31 -10.09
CA VAL A 225 -12.93 6.82 -11.42
C VAL A 225 -14.28 7.53 -11.43
N LYS A 226 -15.24 7.06 -10.62
CA LYS A 226 -16.56 7.70 -10.47
C LYS A 226 -16.48 9.01 -9.69
N ALA A 227 -15.57 9.13 -8.73
CA ALA A 227 -15.40 10.31 -7.89
C ALA A 227 -14.71 11.46 -8.64
N GLY A 228 -13.90 11.15 -9.65
CA GLY A 228 -13.12 12.11 -10.45
C GLY A 228 -11.67 12.16 -10.03
#